data_AF-A0A444ZW36-F1
#
_entry.id   AF-A0A444ZW36-F1
#
_cell.length_a   1.000
_cell.length_b   1.000
_cell.length_c   1.000
_cell.angle_alpha   90.00
_cell.angle_beta   90.00
_cell.angle_gamma   90.00
#
_symmetry.space_group_name_H-M   'P 1'
#
loop_
_entity.id
_entity.type
_entity.pdbx_description
1 polymer ?
#
loop_
_entity_poly.entity_id
_entity_poly.type
_entity_poly.pdbx_seq_one_letter_code
_entity_poly.pdbx_strand_id
1 'polypeptide(L)' 'MIIELFQKCHVEHPVGKFFGECTDLKIKLDRCFRQEKALKRKANFEESKKFKEQLRAFRKENAVSGSQ' A
#
# COMPACT_ATOMS: atom_id res chain seq x y z
N MET A 1 -16.87 10.29 5.79
CA MET A 1 -15.52 9.82 5.34
C MET A 1 -15.22 10.37 3.94
N ILE A 2 -13.95 10.57 3.53
CA ILE A 2 -13.63 11.15 2.20
C ILE A 2 -14.10 10.27 1.03
N ILE A 3 -14.09 8.94 1.22
CA ILE A 3 -14.57 7.95 0.24
C ILE A 3 -16.07 8.12 -0.02
N GLU A 4 -16.88 8.27 1.03
CA GLU A 4 -18.34 8.44 0.91
C GLU A 4 -18.70 9.72 0.16
N LEU A 5 -17.97 10.82 0.43
CA LEU A 5 -18.18 12.09 -0.27
C LEU A 5 -17.83 11.97 -1.76
N PHE A 6 -16.73 11.29 -2.08
CA PHE A 6 -16.34 11.03 -3.46
C PHE A 6 -17.37 10.17 -4.20
N GLN A 7 -17.90 9.12 -3.54
CA GLN A 7 -18.96 8.28 -4.09
C GLN A 7 -20.26 9.06 -4.30
N LYS A 8 -20.67 9.89 -3.34
CA LYS A 8 -21.84 10.77 -3.49
C LYS A 8 -21.70 11.71 -4.70
N CYS A 9 -20.55 12.35 -4.85
CA CYS A 9 -20.27 13.21 -6.02
C CYS A 9 -20.39 12.43 -7.34
N HIS A 10 -19.91 11.19 -7.41
CA HIS A 10 -20.06 10.36 -8.62
C HIS A 10 -21.51 9.95 -8.94
N VAL A 11 -22.35 9.83 -7.91
CA VAL A 11 -23.78 9.49 -8.06
C VAL A 11 -24.57 10.72 -8.49
N GLU A 12 -24.29 11.89 -7.89
CA GLU A 12 -24.95 13.16 -8.22
C GLU A 12 -24.52 13.70 -9.59
N HIS A 13 -23.26 13.44 -9.98
CA HIS A 13 -22.66 13.94 -11.21
C HIS A 13 -22.22 12.78 -12.14
N PRO A 14 -23.17 11.98 -12.68
CA PRO A 14 -22.85 10.79 -13.46
C PRO A 14 -22.09 11.11 -14.76
N VAL A 15 -22.34 12.28 -15.35
CA VAL A 15 -21.62 12.78 -16.53
C VAL A 15 -20.45 13.69 -16.11
N GLY A 16 -20.69 14.61 -15.18
CA GLY A 16 -19.69 15.59 -14.73
C GLY A 16 -18.47 14.99 -14.02
N LYS A 17 -18.57 13.78 -13.47
CA LYS A 17 -17.41 13.02 -12.98
C LYS A 17 -16.32 12.83 -14.05
N PHE A 18 -16.69 12.72 -15.33
CA PHE A 18 -15.74 12.59 -16.44
C PHE A 18 -15.15 13.94 -16.87
N PHE A 19 -15.82 15.04 -16.53
CA PHE A 19 -15.38 16.41 -16.79
C PHE A 19 -14.64 17.04 -15.59
N GLY A 20 -14.40 16.26 -14.54
CA GLY A 20 -13.57 16.67 -13.41
C GLY A 20 -14.32 17.35 -12.25
N GLU A 21 -15.64 17.31 -12.22
CA GLU A 21 -16.48 17.93 -11.17
C GLU A 21 -16.18 17.38 -9.76
N CYS A 22 -15.68 16.15 -9.67
CA CYS A 22 -15.31 15.48 -8.42
C CYS A 22 -13.79 15.46 -8.14
N THR A 23 -12.98 16.22 -8.88
CA THR A 23 -11.51 16.14 -8.84
C THR A 23 -10.92 16.51 -7.47
N ASP A 24 -11.45 17.51 -6.79
CA ASP A 24 -10.94 17.95 -5.49
C ASP A 24 -11.09 16.86 -4.42
N LEU A 25 -12.23 16.16 -4.44
CA LEU A 25 -12.48 15.02 -3.56
C LEU A 25 -11.54 13.86 -3.88
N LYS A 26 -11.27 13.62 -5.16
CA LYS A 26 -10.28 12.62 -5.62
C LYS A 26 -8.88 12.94 -5.12
N ILE A 27 -8.42 14.18 -5.22
CA ILE A 27 -7.08 14.61 -4.78
C ILE A 27 -6.90 14.35 -3.28
N LYS A 28 -7.91 14.68 -2.47
CA LYS A 28 -7.89 14.44 -1.02
C LYS A 28 -7.85 12.94 -0.70
N LEU A 29 -8.65 12.15 -1.41
CA LEU A 29 -8.67 10.70 -1.28
C LEU A 29 -7.29 10.09 -1.62
N ASP A 30 -6.72 10.48 -2.76
CA ASP A 30 -5.42 10.00 -3.23
C ASP A 30 -4.31 10.36 -2.26
N ARG A 31 -4.34 11.56 -1.65
CA ARG A 31 -3.37 11.97 -0.63
C ARG A 31 -3.40 11.02 0.56
N CYS A 32 -4.59 10.67 1.05
CA CYS A 32 -4.75 9.74 2.16
C CYS A 32 -4.17 8.36 1.82
N PHE A 33 -4.56 7.78 0.68
CA PHE A 33 -4.05 6.47 0.26
C PHE A 33 -2.55 6.45 -0.01
N ARG A 34 -1.97 7.55 -0.53
CA ARG A 34 -0.52 7.65 -0.72
C ARG A 34 0.22 7.62 0.61
N GLN A 35 -0.28 8.32 1.62
CA GLN A 35 0.31 8.32 2.96
C GLN A 35 0.24 6.93 3.59
N GLU A 36 -0.93 6.29 3.54
CA GLU A 36 -1.12 4.94 4.08
C GLU A 36 -0.22 3.91 3.36
N LYS A 37 -0.15 3.99 2.03
CA LYS A 37 0.71 3.13 1.22
C LYS A 37 2.19 3.33 1.55
N ALA A 38 2.63 4.56 1.80
CA ALA A 38 4.02 4.84 2.19
C ALA A 38 4.37 4.21 3.54
N LEU A 39 3.47 4.33 4.53
CA LEU A 39 3.65 3.72 5.85
C LEU A 39 3.72 2.19 5.76
N LYS A 40 2.77 1.55 5.08
CA LYS A 40 2.74 0.10 4.88
C LYS A 40 3.97 -0.39 4.11
N ARG A 41 4.38 0.34 3.06
CA ARG A 41 5.58 -0.02 2.29
C ARG A 41 6.84 -0.02 3.15
N LYS A 42 6.99 0.94 4.06
CA LYS A 42 8.12 1.00 4.98
C LYS A 42 8.11 -0.20 5.94
N ALA A 43 6.97 -0.47 6.58
CA ALA A 43 6.82 -1.61 7.48
C ALA A 43 7.12 -2.96 6.78
N ASN A 44 6.51 -3.18 5.60
CA ASN A 44 6.72 -4.40 4.82
C ASN A 44 8.18 -4.56 4.38
N PHE A 45 8.88 -3.46 4.09
CA PHE A 45 10.29 -3.50 3.71
C PHE A 45 11.17 -3.96 4.88
N GLU A 46 10.93 -3.43 6.09
CA GLU A 46 11.66 -3.81 7.30
C GLU A 46 11.41 -5.28 7.67
N GLU A 47 10.16 -5.72 7.61
CA GLU A 47 9.79 -7.12 7.85
C GLU A 47 10.42 -8.06 6.82
N SER A 48 10.33 -7.72 5.53
CA SER A 48 10.95 -8.51 4.45
C SER A 48 12.46 -8.60 4.61
N LYS A 49 13.11 -7.52 5.09
CA LYS A 49 14.56 -7.52 5.36
C LYS A 49 14.91 -8.50 6.47
N LYS A 50 14.22 -8.45 7.61
CA LYS A 50 14.43 -9.36 8.75
C LYS A 50 14.22 -10.82 8.33
N PHE A 51 13.12 -11.10 7.63
CA PHE A 51 12.82 -12.44 7.15
C PHE A 51 13.90 -12.96 6.20
N LYS A 52 14.39 -12.12 5.28
CA LYS A 52 15.48 -12.49 4.35
C LYS A 52 16.78 -12.78 5.08
N GLU A 53 17.11 -12.04 6.13
CA GLU A 53 18.29 -12.28 6.97
C GLU A 53 18.18 -13.61 7.73
N GLN A 54 17.03 -13.88 8.35
CA GLN A 54 16.75 -15.15 9.04
C GLN A 54 16.83 -16.34 8.08
N LEU A 55 16.22 -16.24 6.91
CA LEU A 55 16.24 -17.30 5.90
C LEU A 55 17.68 -17.58 5.40
N ARG A 56 18.52 -16.55 5.29
CA ARG A 56 19.93 -16.71 4.93
C ARG A 56 20.73 -17.41 6.03
N ALA A 57 20.50 -17.06 7.30
CA ALA A 57 21.15 -17.72 8.43
C ALA A 57 20.77 -19.21 8.49
N PHE A 58 19.47 -19.50 8.47
CA PHE A 58 18.94 -20.86 8.46
C PHE A 58 19.52 -21.71 7.30
N ARG A 59 19.60 -21.16 6.08
CA ARG A 59 20.20 -21.88 4.95
C ARG A 59 21.68 -22.19 5.14
N LYS A 60 22.45 -21.28 5.75
CA LYS A 60 23.86 -21.52 6.06
C LYS A 60 24.03 -22.60 7.11
N GLU A 61 23.25 -22.55 8.19
CA GLU A 61 23.25 -23.56 9.25
C GLU A 61 22.94 -24.95 8.68
N ASN A 62 21.88 -25.08 7.86
CA ASN A 62 21.52 -26.36 7.25
C ASN A 62 22.56 -26.86 6.23
N ALA A 63 23.23 -25.97 5.51
CA ALA A 63 24.32 -26.37 4.61
C ALA A 63 25.52 -26.93 5.40
N VAL A 64 25.85 -26.32 6.54
CA VAL A 64 26.91 -26.81 7.43
C VAL A 64 26.52 -28.14 8.08
N SER A 65 25.29 -28.29 8.58
CA SER A 65 24.85 -29.54 9.22
C SER A 65 24.62 -30.69 8.24
N GLY A 66 24.26 -30.39 6.98
CA GLY A 66 24.09 -31.40 5.92
C GLY A 66 25.41 -31.86 5.26
N SER A 67 26.56 -31.35 5.74
CA SER A 67 27.90 -31.72 5.27
C SER A 67 28.61 -32.72 6.21
N GLN A 68 27.90 -33.30 7.18
CA GLN A 68 28.37 -34.36 8.09
C GLN A 68 27.72 -35.70 7.77
#